data_AF-A5K3G9-F1
#
_entry.id   AF-A5K3G9-F1
#
_cell.length_a   1.000
_cell.length_b   1.000
_cell.length_c   1.000
_cell.angle_alpha   90.00
_cell.angle_beta   90.00
_cell.angle_gamma   90.00
#
_symmetry.space_group_name_H-M   'P 1'
#
loop_
_entity.id
_entity.type
_entity.pdbx_description
1 polymer ?
#
loop_
_entity_poly.entity_id
_entity_poly.type
_entity_poly.pdbx_seq_one_letter_code
_entity_poly.pdbx_strand_id
1 'polypeptide(L)'
;MLTTYNIIWKKEEGEGAKNEKRCKALSEPPAGNAHSDNPSPLSEFDQLVNDVEDLLEEQQINETEKLYKESKSPNEKFNKKNKLSITDLSAQLWCEQQLELVLTTGKRRETEAMRLGIERHEVLEKADHLIIDVEVNTREESLGYRLLNTITLLGQLYECKKAREVWVFGVIRGYVLRGIIDELRIEYDNVSRREYLIISDTKTRKEKKEPSLAQKRTSAIQVQTYCLLLQHLRNGKADFKKLFEIYECDPKFEFTATDLIKYKNLENLSSVVNCLFLRLPKIKEEMEIVYEHQGVEFSRNHIPYFYHSTLYTINILLDYWDGKRSCDVVENSDKWKCRFCDFVRNCVRCPLDA
;
A
#
# COMPACT_ATOMS: atom_id res chain seq x y z
N MET A 1 -3.47 29.56 4.75
CA MET A 1 -3.00 28.18 4.54
C MET A 1 -2.63 27.59 5.89
N LEU A 2 -3.00 26.35 6.14
CA LEU A 2 -2.64 25.65 7.37
C LEU A 2 -1.25 25.03 7.22
N THR A 3 -0.51 24.96 8.33
CA THR A 3 0.85 24.42 8.34
C THR A 3 0.84 22.93 8.61
N THR A 4 1.46 22.14 7.73
CA THR A 4 1.78 20.73 7.97
C THR A 4 3.29 20.53 8.00
N TYR A 5 3.74 19.47 8.66
CA TYR A 5 5.15 19.22 8.87
C TYR A 5 5.65 18.03 8.06
N ASN A 6 6.68 18.23 7.27
CA ASN A 6 7.43 17.15 6.65
C ASN A 6 8.57 16.72 7.59
N ILE A 7 8.58 15.44 7.95
CA ILE A 7 9.39 14.93 9.07
C ILE A 7 10.69 14.34 8.53
N ILE A 8 11.81 14.97 8.85
CA ILE A 8 13.14 14.57 8.41
C ILE A 8 13.89 13.95 9.59
N TRP A 9 14.28 12.69 9.47
CA TRP A 9 15.15 12.07 10.46
C TRP A 9 16.56 12.63 10.34
N LYS A 10 17.08 13.20 11.42
CA LYS A 10 18.46 13.66 11.45
C LYS A 10 19.39 12.46 11.30
N LYS A 11 20.17 12.42 10.22
CA LYS A 11 21.23 11.43 10.07
C LYS A 11 22.41 11.87 10.93
N GLU A 12 22.95 10.97 11.74
CA GLU A 12 24.28 11.16 12.30
C GLU A 12 25.26 11.31 11.13
N GLU A 13 26.02 12.40 11.09
CA GLU A 13 27.02 12.63 10.05
C GLU A 13 28.16 11.62 10.20
N GLY A 14 28.11 10.55 9.41
CA GLY A 14 29.14 9.50 9.33
C GLY A 14 29.40 9.09 7.88
N GLU A 15 30.50 9.63 7.34
CA GLU A 15 31.38 9.08 6.28
C GLU A 15 30.77 8.39 5.05
N GLY A 16 30.64 9.17 3.97
CA GLY A 16 31.55 9.04 2.81
C GLY A 16 31.62 7.70 2.03
N ALA A 17 31.06 7.78 0.82
CA ALA A 17 31.72 7.44 -0.45
C ALA A 17 31.59 6.01 -1.04
N LYS A 18 31.01 6.03 -2.25
CA LYS A 18 31.50 5.42 -3.51
C LYS A 18 31.56 3.89 -3.57
N ASN A 19 30.75 3.32 -4.48
CA ASN A 19 31.36 2.63 -5.62
C ASN A 19 30.41 2.51 -6.82
N GLU A 20 30.82 3.18 -7.89
CA GLU A 20 30.31 3.01 -9.25
C GLU A 20 30.90 1.75 -9.92
N LYS A 21 30.11 1.19 -10.84
CA LYS A 21 30.49 0.53 -12.12
C LYS A 21 31.33 -0.75 -12.09
N ARG A 22 30.75 -1.80 -12.69
CA ARG A 22 31.40 -2.52 -13.81
C ARG A 22 30.39 -3.19 -14.76
N CYS A 23 30.29 -2.65 -15.98
CA CYS A 23 29.75 -3.35 -17.15
C CYS A 23 30.80 -4.33 -17.70
N LYS A 24 30.37 -5.47 -18.25
CA LYS A 24 31.05 -6.15 -19.36
C LYS A 24 30.03 -6.87 -20.25
N ALA A 25 30.02 -6.48 -21.52
CA ALA A 25 29.43 -7.20 -22.65
C ALA A 25 30.40 -8.27 -23.15
N LEU A 26 29.88 -9.35 -23.76
CA LEU A 26 30.58 -10.20 -24.73
C LEU A 26 29.54 -10.84 -25.67
N SER A 27 29.97 -11.02 -26.91
CA SER A 27 29.23 -11.19 -28.16
C SER A 27 29.20 -12.65 -28.67
N GLU A 28 28.17 -12.96 -29.47
CA GLU A 28 27.95 -14.10 -30.41
C GLU A 28 29.06 -14.26 -31.50
N PRO A 29 29.17 -15.35 -32.33
CA PRO A 29 28.11 -15.90 -33.25
C PRO A 29 28.27 -17.42 -33.66
N PRO A 30 27.83 -17.94 -34.85
CA PRO A 30 26.55 -18.66 -35.10
C PRO A 30 26.66 -20.05 -35.83
N ALA A 31 25.53 -20.77 -36.02
CA ALA A 31 25.16 -21.66 -37.17
C ALA A 31 23.90 -22.51 -36.83
N GLY A 32 22.78 -22.50 -37.59
CA GLY A 32 22.42 -23.43 -38.70
C GLY A 32 21.92 -24.79 -38.17
N ASN A 33 20.74 -25.37 -38.45
CA ASN A 33 19.92 -25.48 -39.66
C ASN A 33 18.48 -25.94 -39.34
N ALA A 34 17.58 -25.80 -40.32
CA ALA A 34 16.17 -26.21 -40.34
C ALA A 34 15.92 -27.74 -40.37
N HIS A 35 14.73 -28.19 -39.97
CA HIS A 35 13.84 -29.08 -40.76
C HIS A 35 12.43 -29.20 -40.15
N SER A 36 11.47 -29.43 -41.05
CA SER A 36 10.02 -29.59 -40.93
C SER A 36 9.58 -30.95 -40.38
N ASP A 37 8.40 -31.05 -39.75
CA ASP A 37 7.18 -31.65 -40.35
C ASP A 37 6.07 -31.94 -39.32
N ASN A 38 4.84 -31.98 -39.86
CA ASN A 38 3.50 -31.92 -39.26
C ASN A 38 3.06 -33.12 -38.36
N PRO A 39 1.94 -32.98 -37.61
CA PRO A 39 1.63 -33.80 -36.44
C PRO A 39 0.92 -35.12 -36.77
N SER A 40 1.19 -36.14 -35.95
CA SER A 40 0.52 -37.45 -35.94
C SER A 40 -0.30 -37.60 -34.64
N PRO A 41 -1.29 -38.52 -34.59
CA PRO A 41 -2.38 -38.49 -33.63
C PRO A 41 -1.96 -38.88 -32.21
N LEU A 42 -2.47 -38.13 -31.22
CA LEU A 42 -2.26 -38.30 -29.77
C LEU A 42 -2.46 -39.76 -29.36
N SER A 43 -1.37 -40.36 -28.88
CA SER A 43 -1.29 -41.72 -28.37
C SER A 43 -1.59 -41.72 -26.87
N GLU A 44 -2.14 -42.83 -26.36
CA GLU A 44 -2.36 -43.15 -24.92
C GLU A 44 -1.15 -42.83 -24.01
N PHE A 45 0.05 -42.74 -24.60
CA PHE A 45 1.29 -42.33 -23.96
C PHE A 45 1.32 -40.84 -23.56
N ASP A 46 0.73 -39.94 -24.35
CA ASP A 46 0.67 -38.50 -24.03
C ASP A 46 -0.28 -38.20 -22.87
N GLN A 47 -1.32 -39.03 -22.67
CA GLN A 47 -2.19 -38.92 -21.49
C GLN A 47 -1.47 -39.32 -20.21
N LEU A 48 -0.67 -40.40 -20.24
CA LEU A 48 0.16 -40.80 -19.11
C LEU A 48 1.31 -39.82 -18.80
N VAL A 49 1.85 -39.13 -19.80
CA VAL A 49 2.87 -38.09 -19.59
C VAL A 49 2.27 -36.85 -18.93
N ASN A 50 1.09 -36.40 -19.36
CA ASN A 50 0.37 -35.31 -18.70
C ASN A 50 0.01 -35.67 -17.24
N ASP A 51 -0.45 -36.90 -16.98
CA ASP A 51 -0.76 -37.37 -15.62
C ASP A 51 0.49 -37.41 -14.71
N VAL A 52 1.67 -37.66 -15.27
CA VAL A 52 2.95 -37.67 -14.52
C VAL A 52 3.49 -36.25 -14.33
N GLU A 53 3.34 -35.37 -15.32
CA GLU A 53 3.72 -33.95 -15.23
C GLU A 53 2.85 -33.22 -14.19
N ASP A 54 1.54 -33.45 -14.18
CA ASP A 54 0.62 -32.88 -13.19
C ASP A 54 0.98 -33.34 -11.76
N LEU A 55 1.35 -34.62 -11.57
CA LEU A 55 1.81 -35.13 -10.27
C LEU A 55 3.16 -34.55 -9.84
N LEU A 56 4.06 -34.25 -10.78
CA LEU A 56 5.35 -33.62 -10.51
C LEU A 56 5.19 -32.13 -10.15
N GLU A 57 4.27 -31.42 -10.82
CA GLU A 57 3.90 -30.05 -10.45
C GLU A 57 3.25 -30.00 -9.06
N GLU A 58 2.31 -30.90 -8.77
CA GLU A 58 1.72 -31.01 -7.43
C GLU A 58 2.77 -31.33 -6.36
N GLN A 59 3.72 -32.22 -6.64
CA GLN A 59 4.82 -32.51 -5.71
C GLN A 59 5.73 -31.30 -5.50
N GLN A 60 6.09 -30.56 -6.56
CA GLN A 60 6.91 -29.35 -6.44
C GLN A 60 6.18 -28.23 -5.69
N ILE A 61 4.87 -28.07 -5.91
CA ILE A 61 4.03 -27.13 -5.15
C ILE A 61 4.03 -27.53 -3.68
N ASN A 62 3.82 -28.82 -3.37
CA ASN A 62 3.80 -29.34 -2.01
C ASN A 62 5.16 -29.20 -1.29
N GLU A 63 6.27 -29.48 -1.97
CA GLU A 63 7.62 -29.26 -1.43
C GLU A 63 7.93 -27.78 -1.22
N THR A 64 7.51 -26.92 -2.15
CA THR A 64 7.67 -25.46 -2.00
C THR A 64 6.84 -24.94 -0.84
N GLU A 65 5.60 -25.40 -0.67
CA GLU A 65 4.77 -25.06 0.48
C GLU A 65 5.36 -25.56 1.80
N LYS A 66 5.95 -26.75 1.80
CA LYS A 66 6.63 -27.31 2.97
C LYS A 66 7.85 -26.47 3.37
N LEU A 67 8.70 -26.11 2.40
CA LEU A 67 9.83 -25.20 2.62
C LEU A 67 9.37 -23.81 3.07
N TYR A 68 8.23 -23.33 2.57
CA TYR A 68 7.65 -22.06 3.00
C TYR A 68 7.15 -22.11 4.44
N LYS A 69 6.50 -23.21 4.86
CA LYS A 69 6.07 -23.45 6.25
C LYS A 69 7.24 -23.58 7.22
N GLU A 70 8.38 -24.10 6.77
CA GLU A 70 9.62 -24.20 7.54
C GLU A 70 10.40 -22.87 7.57
N SER A 71 10.08 -21.94 6.67
CA SER A 71 10.70 -20.61 6.59
C SER A 71 10.05 -19.61 7.55
N LYS A 72 10.80 -18.55 7.90
CA LYS A 72 10.25 -17.43 8.68
C LYS A 72 9.11 -16.76 7.90
N SER A 73 8.08 -16.33 8.61
CA SER A 73 6.96 -15.60 8.02
C SER A 73 7.44 -14.34 7.26
N PRO A 74 6.77 -13.89 6.19
CA PRO A 74 7.15 -12.66 5.49
C PRO A 74 7.27 -11.44 6.40
N ASN A 75 6.41 -11.33 7.42
CA ASN A 75 6.50 -10.27 8.42
C ASN A 75 7.85 -10.26 9.18
N GLU A 76 8.35 -11.43 9.57
CA GLU A 76 9.65 -11.59 10.24
C GLU A 76 10.82 -11.47 9.25
N LYS A 77 10.72 -12.15 8.10
CA LYS A 77 11.72 -12.18 7.03
C LYS A 77 12.08 -10.77 6.56
N PHE A 78 11.08 -9.90 6.42
CA PHE A 78 11.26 -8.52 5.96
C PHE A 78 11.24 -7.49 7.08
N ASN A 79 11.35 -7.92 8.35
CA ASN A 79 11.39 -7.06 9.54
C ASN A 79 10.29 -5.99 9.55
N LYS A 80 9.08 -6.36 9.15
CA LYS A 80 7.92 -5.44 9.11
C LYS A 80 7.43 -5.12 10.52
N LYS A 81 7.73 -5.96 11.51
CA LYS A 81 7.36 -5.76 12.92
C LYS A 81 5.87 -5.48 13.09
N ASN A 82 5.01 -6.24 12.39
CA ASN A 82 3.56 -6.04 12.39
C ASN A 82 3.09 -4.65 11.93
N LYS A 83 3.93 -3.90 11.21
CA LYS A 83 3.64 -2.55 10.70
C LYS A 83 3.56 -2.58 9.17
N LEU A 84 2.33 -2.54 8.64
CA LEU A 84 2.09 -2.60 7.20
C LEU A 84 1.43 -1.32 6.69
N SER A 85 1.81 -0.89 5.48
CA SER A 85 1.08 0.18 4.80
C SER A 85 -0.09 -0.41 4.03
N ILE A 86 -1.13 0.39 3.82
CA ILE A 86 -2.24 -0.01 2.95
C ILE A 86 -1.75 -0.20 1.50
N THR A 87 -0.68 0.49 1.10
CA THR A 87 0.01 0.25 -0.16
C THR A 87 0.70 -1.13 -0.20
N ASP A 88 1.32 -1.59 0.89
CA ASP A 88 1.86 -2.96 0.98
C ASP A 88 0.73 -4.00 0.80
N LEU A 89 -0.42 -3.77 1.45
CA LEU A 89 -1.58 -4.65 1.33
C LEU A 89 -2.15 -4.68 -0.09
N SER A 90 -2.45 -3.51 -0.66
CA SER A 90 -3.05 -3.41 -2.00
C SER A 90 -2.11 -3.87 -3.12
N ALA A 91 -0.79 -3.79 -2.94
CA ALA A 91 0.20 -4.31 -3.89
C ALA A 91 0.11 -5.84 -4.06
N GLN A 92 -0.31 -6.58 -3.03
CA GLN A 92 -0.51 -8.04 -3.12
C GLN A 92 -1.54 -8.40 -4.20
N LEU A 93 -2.62 -7.62 -4.33
CA LEU A 93 -3.65 -7.86 -5.36
C LEU A 93 -3.15 -7.60 -6.79
N TRP A 94 -2.03 -6.91 -6.96
CA TRP A 94 -1.39 -6.78 -8.27
C TRP A 94 -0.60 -8.04 -8.62
N CYS A 95 0.34 -8.42 -7.77
CA CYS A 95 1.14 -9.64 -7.84
C CYS A 95 1.94 -9.84 -6.54
N GLU A 96 1.63 -10.88 -5.77
CA GLU A 96 2.31 -11.18 -4.49
C GLU A 96 3.76 -11.60 -4.69
N GLN A 97 4.03 -12.39 -5.74
CA GLN A 97 5.40 -12.76 -6.11
C GLN A 97 6.26 -11.53 -6.42
N GLN A 98 5.68 -10.53 -7.11
CA GLN A 98 6.38 -9.27 -7.37
C GLN A 98 6.65 -8.51 -6.08
N LEU A 99 5.67 -8.44 -5.16
CA LEU A 99 5.86 -7.82 -3.85
C LEU A 99 7.01 -8.49 -3.09
N GLU A 100 7.05 -9.83 -3.04
CA GLU A 100 8.11 -10.56 -2.36
C GLU A 100 9.49 -10.30 -2.97
N LEU A 101 9.58 -10.22 -4.30
CA LEU A 101 10.82 -9.90 -5.00
C LEU A 101 11.28 -8.46 -4.77
N VAL A 102 10.35 -7.50 -4.70
CA VAL A 102 10.65 -6.11 -4.31
C VAL A 102 11.19 -6.06 -2.88
N LEU A 103 10.56 -6.76 -1.94
CA LEU A 103 10.98 -6.81 -0.54
C LEU A 103 12.35 -7.49 -0.37
N THR A 104 12.60 -8.55 -1.13
CA THR A 104 13.86 -9.32 -1.08
C THR A 104 15.02 -8.56 -1.71
N THR A 105 14.80 -7.94 -2.87
CA THR A 105 15.88 -7.30 -3.63
C THR A 105 16.09 -5.83 -3.28
N GLY A 106 15.11 -5.20 -2.63
CA GLY A 106 15.04 -3.75 -2.43
C GLY A 106 14.84 -2.96 -3.73
N LYS A 107 14.71 -3.64 -4.88
CA LYS A 107 14.54 -2.98 -6.18
C LYS A 107 13.09 -2.66 -6.39
N ARG A 108 12.76 -1.37 -6.38
CA ARG A 108 11.47 -0.86 -6.84
C ARG A 108 11.73 0.06 -8.02
N ARG A 109 11.21 -0.30 -9.20
CA ARG A 109 11.25 0.60 -10.34
C ARG A 109 10.26 1.72 -10.13
N GLU A 110 10.76 2.94 -10.13
CA GLU A 110 9.92 4.11 -10.31
C GLU A 110 9.59 4.22 -11.80
N THR A 111 8.30 4.14 -12.11
CA THR A 111 7.82 4.37 -13.47
C THR A 111 7.52 5.84 -13.66
N GLU A 112 7.60 6.33 -14.89
CA GLU A 112 7.25 7.72 -15.21
C GLU A 112 5.82 8.07 -14.75
N ALA A 113 4.89 7.13 -14.84
CA ALA A 113 3.52 7.32 -14.35
C ALA A 113 3.46 7.49 -12.82
N MET A 114 4.33 6.79 -12.07
CA MET A 114 4.44 6.96 -10.62
C MET A 114 5.03 8.32 -10.26
N ARG A 115 6.11 8.73 -10.95
CA ARG A 115 6.74 10.04 -10.75
C ARG A 115 5.77 11.19 -10.99
N LEU A 116 5.07 11.16 -12.13
CA LEU A 116 4.02 12.15 -12.45
C LEU A 116 2.85 12.12 -11.44
N GLY A 117 2.54 10.93 -10.89
CA GLY A 117 1.56 10.79 -9.82
C GLY A 117 2.00 11.49 -8.53
N ILE A 118 3.25 11.27 -8.10
CA ILE A 118 3.83 11.89 -6.91
C ILE A 118 3.89 13.41 -7.08
N GLU A 119 4.45 13.89 -8.19
CA GLU A 119 4.51 15.33 -8.50
C GLU A 119 3.12 15.97 -8.48
N ARG A 120 2.09 15.27 -8.98
CA ARG A 120 0.72 15.76 -8.95
C ARG A 120 0.16 15.86 -7.53
N HIS A 121 0.38 14.85 -6.69
CA HIS A 121 -0.03 14.87 -5.28
C HIS A 121 0.66 15.99 -4.51
N GLU A 122 1.96 16.21 -4.72
CA GLU A 122 2.69 17.33 -4.12
C GLU A 122 2.10 18.70 -4.51
N VAL A 123 1.72 18.88 -5.78
CA VAL A 123 1.06 20.11 -6.25
C VAL A 123 -0.29 20.30 -5.57
N LEU A 124 -1.08 19.22 -5.44
CA LEU A 124 -2.38 19.26 -4.78
C LEU A 124 -2.25 19.55 -3.27
N GLU A 125 -1.25 18.98 -2.62
CA GLU A 125 -0.97 19.21 -1.20
C GLU A 125 -0.52 20.65 -0.94
N LYS A 126 0.44 21.17 -1.72
CA LYS A 126 0.95 22.55 -1.59
C LYS A 126 -0.10 23.63 -1.91
N ALA A 127 -1.16 23.28 -2.62
CA ALA A 127 -2.28 24.19 -2.85
C ALA A 127 -3.11 24.43 -1.57
N ASP A 128 -3.21 23.41 -0.70
CA ASP A 128 -4.01 23.45 0.52
C ASP A 128 -3.15 23.75 1.77
N HIS A 129 -1.88 23.32 1.77
CA HIS A 129 -1.00 23.35 2.94
C HIS A 129 0.30 24.14 2.72
N LEU A 130 0.78 24.79 3.78
CA LEU A 130 2.16 25.23 3.90
C LEU A 130 2.97 24.12 4.57
N ILE A 131 3.82 23.43 3.80
CA ILE A 131 4.66 22.35 4.32
C ILE A 131 5.95 22.93 4.89
N ILE A 132 6.25 22.63 6.14
CA ILE A 132 7.49 23.01 6.83
C ILE A 132 8.30 21.76 7.16
N ASP A 133 9.57 21.76 6.79
CA ASP A 133 10.49 20.68 7.15
C ASP A 133 10.88 20.78 8.63
N VAL A 134 10.77 19.67 9.35
CA VAL A 134 11.19 19.55 10.75
C VAL A 134 12.16 18.39 10.92
N GLU A 135 13.29 18.67 11.56
CA GLU A 135 14.26 17.65 11.92
C GLU A 135 13.87 17.00 13.26
N VAL A 136 13.80 15.68 13.29
CA VAL A 136 13.50 14.89 14.51
C VAL A 136 14.65 13.95 14.83
N ASN A 137 14.92 13.79 16.13
CA ASN A 137 15.96 12.90 16.65
C ASN A 137 15.39 11.70 17.42
N THR A 138 14.11 11.76 17.79
CA THR A 138 13.44 10.71 18.58
C THR A 138 12.26 10.13 17.82
N ARG A 139 11.90 8.89 18.14
CA ARG A 139 10.75 8.21 17.52
C ARG A 139 9.45 8.82 17.99
N GLU A 140 9.45 9.30 19.22
CA GLU A 140 8.35 9.94 19.90
C GLU A 140 7.98 11.26 19.25
N GLU A 141 8.96 12.11 18.95
CA GLU A 141 8.71 13.36 18.21
C GLU A 141 8.34 13.09 16.74
N SER A 142 8.95 12.09 16.11
CA SER A 142 8.57 11.66 14.76
C SER A 142 7.09 11.22 14.69
N LEU A 143 6.64 10.40 15.64
CA LEU A 143 5.23 10.02 15.73
C LEU A 143 4.36 11.20 16.17
N GLY A 144 4.87 12.05 17.06
CA GLY A 144 4.21 13.25 17.56
C GLY A 144 3.87 14.22 16.43
N TYR A 145 4.82 14.55 15.57
CA TYR A 145 4.56 15.41 14.40
C TYR A 145 3.56 14.78 13.43
N ARG A 146 3.57 13.45 13.27
CA ARG A 146 2.56 12.77 12.42
C ARG A 146 1.16 12.90 13.00
N LEU A 147 1.00 12.73 14.31
CA LEU A 147 -0.26 12.95 15.01
C LEU A 147 -0.68 14.42 15.01
N LEU A 148 0.28 15.35 15.10
CA LEU A 148 0.03 16.79 15.00
C LEU A 148 -0.49 17.17 13.62
N ASN A 149 0.09 16.64 12.54
CA ASN A 149 -0.46 16.81 11.19
C ASN A 149 -1.90 16.33 11.13
N THR A 150 -2.22 15.16 11.70
CA THR A 150 -3.61 14.68 11.79
C THR A 150 -4.53 15.66 12.53
N ILE A 151 -4.08 16.27 13.63
CA ILE A 151 -4.87 17.31 14.34
C ILE A 151 -5.16 18.49 13.42
N THR A 152 -4.13 19.03 12.75
CA THR A 152 -4.27 20.18 11.86
C THR A 152 -5.24 19.87 10.72
N LEU A 153 -5.07 18.71 10.06
CA LEU A 153 -5.87 18.31 8.91
C LEU A 153 -7.33 18.00 9.28
N LEU A 154 -7.58 17.38 10.44
CA LEU A 154 -8.94 17.19 10.93
C LEU A 154 -9.59 18.53 11.30
N GLY A 155 -8.84 19.48 11.86
CA GLY A 155 -9.29 20.86 12.06
C GLY A 155 -9.73 21.51 10.74
N GLN A 156 -8.88 21.44 9.72
CA GLN A 156 -9.19 21.90 8.36
C GLN A 156 -10.45 21.26 7.80
N LEU A 157 -10.61 19.95 7.99
CA LEU A 157 -11.78 19.22 7.51
C LEU A 157 -13.08 19.76 8.13
N TYR A 158 -13.07 20.13 9.42
CA TYR A 158 -14.25 20.71 10.07
C TYR A 158 -14.56 22.13 9.61
N GLU A 159 -13.54 22.96 9.42
CA GLU A 159 -13.67 24.37 9.06
C GLU A 159 -13.98 24.55 7.57
N CYS A 160 -13.19 23.91 6.70
CA CYS A 160 -13.21 24.07 5.26
C CYS A 160 -14.01 22.96 4.54
N LYS A 161 -14.51 21.97 5.28
CA LYS A 161 -15.23 20.79 4.73
C LYS A 161 -14.40 19.92 3.78
N LYS A 162 -13.09 20.13 3.74
CA LYS A 162 -12.13 19.37 2.92
C LYS A 162 -10.75 19.36 3.59
N ALA A 163 -10.09 18.21 3.56
CA ALA A 163 -8.67 18.07 3.94
C ALA A 163 -7.98 17.04 3.05
N ARG A 164 -6.69 17.22 2.80
CA ARG A 164 -5.84 16.29 2.03
C ARG A 164 -4.80 15.62 2.92
N GLU A 165 -4.27 14.49 2.47
CA GLU A 165 -3.15 13.79 3.12
C GLU A 165 -3.41 13.39 4.58
N VAL A 166 -4.64 12.96 4.91
CA VAL A 166 -5.00 12.61 6.29
C VAL A 166 -4.43 11.25 6.65
N TRP A 167 -3.46 11.22 7.56
CA TRP A 167 -2.88 9.99 8.08
C TRP A 167 -3.87 9.24 8.98
N VAL A 168 -4.07 7.95 8.69
CA VAL A 168 -4.95 7.04 9.43
C VAL A 168 -4.25 5.74 9.76
N PHE A 169 -4.72 5.09 10.83
CA PHE A 169 -4.23 3.78 11.24
C PHE A 169 -5.34 2.95 11.90
N GLY A 170 -5.10 1.66 12.05
CA GLY A 170 -5.89 0.79 12.91
C GLY A 170 -5.26 -0.59 13.07
N VAL A 171 -5.76 -1.33 14.06
CA VAL A 171 -5.20 -2.64 14.43
C VAL A 171 -6.10 -3.75 13.93
N ILE A 172 -5.53 -4.68 13.15
CA ILE A 172 -6.22 -5.88 12.65
C ILE A 172 -5.28 -7.07 12.84
N ARG A 173 -5.73 -8.12 13.55
CA ARG A 173 -4.93 -9.33 13.85
C ARG A 173 -3.54 -9.03 14.42
N GLY A 174 -3.42 -7.99 15.26
CA GLY A 174 -2.14 -7.57 15.85
C GLY A 174 -1.25 -6.71 14.93
N TYR A 175 -1.61 -6.55 13.65
CA TYR A 175 -0.95 -5.62 12.73
C TYR A 175 -1.48 -4.20 12.90
N VAL A 176 -0.57 -3.24 12.95
CA VAL A 176 -0.90 -1.82 12.72
C VAL A 176 -0.88 -1.57 11.22
N LEU A 177 -2.08 -1.45 10.65
CA LEU A 177 -2.26 -0.97 9.29
C LEU A 177 -2.31 0.54 9.31
N ARG A 178 -1.61 1.18 8.37
CA ARG A 178 -1.57 2.63 8.24
C ARG A 178 -1.59 3.07 6.79
N GLY A 179 -2.04 4.29 6.56
CA GLY A 179 -1.86 4.95 5.28
C GLY A 179 -2.31 6.39 5.33
N ILE A 180 -2.29 7.02 4.17
CA ILE A 180 -2.61 8.43 4.00
C ILE A 180 -3.77 8.50 3.01
N ILE A 181 -4.84 9.18 3.40
CA ILE A 181 -6.01 9.38 2.56
C ILE A 181 -5.78 10.67 1.77
N ASP A 182 -5.77 10.57 0.44
CA ASP A 182 -5.53 11.69 -0.46
C ASP A 182 -6.48 12.87 -0.21
N GLU A 183 -7.78 12.59 -0.06
CA GLU A 183 -8.79 13.61 0.21
C GLU A 183 -9.96 13.09 1.06
N LEU A 184 -10.32 13.87 2.08
CA LEU A 184 -11.56 13.76 2.83
C LEU A 184 -12.43 14.98 2.58
N ARG A 185 -13.73 14.78 2.37
CA ARG A 185 -14.72 15.85 2.24
C ARG A 185 -15.93 15.63 3.13
N ILE A 186 -16.47 16.69 3.70
CA ILE A 186 -17.75 16.67 4.41
C ILE A 186 -18.80 17.31 3.51
N GLU A 187 -19.79 16.51 3.09
CA GLU A 187 -20.88 16.97 2.24
C GLU A 187 -22.21 16.83 2.97
N TYR A 188 -23.09 17.82 2.81
CA TYR A 188 -24.44 17.79 3.38
C TYR A 188 -25.40 17.13 2.39
N ASP A 189 -26.01 16.02 2.80
CA ASP A 189 -27.07 15.40 2.04
C ASP A 189 -28.42 16.03 2.40
N ASN A 190 -29.02 16.69 1.41
CA ASN A 190 -30.31 17.36 1.54
C ASN A 190 -31.47 16.39 1.80
N VAL A 191 -31.37 15.14 1.34
CA VAL A 191 -32.44 14.13 1.47
C VAL A 191 -32.46 13.60 2.90
N SER A 192 -31.32 13.10 3.40
CA SER A 192 -31.23 12.60 4.77
C SER A 192 -31.06 13.71 5.83
N ARG A 193 -30.83 14.95 5.39
CA ARG A 193 -30.58 16.15 6.23
C ARG A 193 -29.40 15.98 7.18
N ARG A 194 -28.35 15.29 6.74
CA ARG A 194 -27.16 14.96 7.54
C ARG A 194 -25.89 15.20 6.76
N GLU A 195 -24.81 15.51 7.48
CA GLU A 195 -23.46 15.54 6.92
C GLU A 195 -22.88 14.13 6.81
N TYR A 196 -22.21 13.86 5.69
CA TYR A 196 -21.46 12.64 5.45
C TYR A 196 -20.01 12.93 5.14
N LEU A 197 -19.14 12.07 5.64
CA LEU A 197 -17.72 12.06 5.28
C LEU A 197 -17.52 11.20 4.03
N ILE A 198 -16.89 11.77 3.01
CA ILE A 198 -16.55 11.11 1.75
C ILE A 198 -15.03 10.95 1.69
N ILE A 199 -14.60 9.77 1.26
CA ILE A 199 -13.20 9.41 1.03
C ILE A 199 -12.98 9.40 -0.48
N SER A 200 -11.98 10.14 -0.94
CA SER A 200 -11.62 10.20 -2.35
C SER A 200 -10.12 9.96 -2.53
N ASP A 201 -9.78 9.13 -3.51
CA ASP A 201 -8.42 8.84 -3.93
C ASP A 201 -8.22 9.34 -5.38
N THR A 202 -7.11 10.03 -5.65
CA THR A 202 -6.85 10.62 -6.97
C THR A 202 -5.75 9.85 -7.69
N LYS A 203 -6.08 9.28 -8.85
CA LYS A 203 -5.15 8.53 -9.70
C LYS A 203 -4.83 9.30 -10.99
N THR A 204 -3.60 9.77 -11.09
CA THR A 204 -3.05 10.41 -12.29
C THR A 204 -2.78 9.40 -13.39
N ARG A 205 -3.20 9.70 -14.62
CA ARG A 205 -3.05 8.83 -15.80
C ARG A 205 -2.27 9.51 -16.90
N LYS A 206 -1.45 8.72 -17.60
CA LYS A 206 -0.70 9.16 -18.78
C LYS A 206 -1.61 9.55 -19.95
N GLU A 207 -2.79 8.95 -20.03
CA GLU A 207 -3.78 9.16 -21.11
C GLU A 207 -5.18 9.17 -20.49
N LYS A 208 -6.16 9.79 -21.16
CA LYS A 208 -7.59 9.78 -20.79
C LYS A 208 -8.24 8.42 -21.05
N LYS A 209 -7.72 7.38 -20.41
CA LYS A 209 -8.18 6.00 -20.53
C LYS A 209 -8.36 5.42 -19.15
N GLU A 210 -9.49 4.77 -18.89
CA GLU A 210 -9.71 4.09 -17.62
C GLU A 210 -8.71 2.95 -17.36
N PRO A 211 -8.45 2.61 -16.08
CA PRO A 211 -7.51 1.55 -15.76
C PRO A 211 -8.14 0.17 -15.99
N SER A 212 -7.30 -0.85 -16.06
CA SER A 212 -7.76 -2.24 -16.14
C SER A 212 -8.50 -2.65 -14.87
N LEU A 213 -9.30 -3.73 -14.94
CA LEU A 213 -10.01 -4.23 -13.77
C LEU A 213 -9.04 -4.61 -12.62
N ALA A 214 -7.88 -5.18 -12.95
CA ALA A 214 -6.86 -5.48 -11.95
C ALA A 214 -6.35 -4.24 -11.21
N GLN A 215 -6.11 -3.13 -11.92
CA GLN A 215 -5.72 -1.86 -11.30
C GLN A 215 -6.87 -1.22 -10.50
N LYS A 216 -8.12 -1.40 -10.95
CA LYS A 216 -9.30 -0.97 -10.19
C LYS A 216 -9.43 -1.75 -8.88
N ARG A 217 -9.15 -3.06 -8.88
CA ARG A 217 -9.19 -3.91 -7.66
C ARG A 217 -8.20 -3.44 -6.59
N THR A 218 -6.96 -3.11 -6.96
CA THR A 218 -5.95 -2.61 -6.01
C THR A 218 -6.37 -1.27 -5.39
N SER A 219 -6.91 -0.37 -6.21
CA SER A 219 -7.38 0.94 -5.75
C SER A 219 -8.65 0.80 -4.89
N ALA A 220 -9.55 -0.13 -5.23
CA ALA A 220 -10.76 -0.41 -4.47
C ALA A 220 -10.45 -0.93 -3.06
N ILE A 221 -9.58 -1.93 -2.91
CA ILE A 221 -9.23 -2.44 -1.57
C ILE A 221 -8.52 -1.38 -0.73
N GLN A 222 -7.74 -0.47 -1.37
CA GLN A 222 -7.09 0.63 -0.68
C GLN A 222 -8.12 1.56 -0.04
N VAL A 223 -9.08 2.09 -0.81
CA VAL A 223 -10.11 2.99 -0.27
C VAL A 223 -11.09 2.30 0.68
N GLN A 224 -11.39 1.02 0.44
CA GLN A 224 -12.20 0.21 1.37
C GLN A 224 -11.50 0.00 2.70
N THR A 225 -10.18 -0.22 2.68
CA THR A 225 -9.38 -0.33 3.91
C THR A 225 -9.35 1.01 4.65
N TYR A 226 -9.16 2.14 3.95
CA TYR A 226 -9.27 3.46 4.57
C TYR A 226 -10.62 3.68 5.25
N CYS A 227 -11.72 3.30 4.58
CA CYS A 227 -13.06 3.36 5.14
C CYS A 227 -13.19 2.52 6.43
N LEU A 228 -12.70 1.28 6.41
CA LEU A 228 -12.69 0.42 7.60
C LEU A 228 -11.92 1.05 8.76
N LEU A 229 -10.71 1.56 8.52
CA LEU A 229 -9.88 2.18 9.56
C LEU A 229 -10.55 3.44 10.13
N LEU A 230 -11.07 4.32 9.28
CA LEU A 230 -11.79 5.52 9.74
C LEU A 230 -13.06 5.17 10.51
N GLN A 231 -13.80 4.13 10.13
CA GLN A 231 -14.94 3.66 10.93
C GLN A 231 -14.51 3.18 12.31
N HIS A 232 -13.38 2.48 12.43
CA HIS A 232 -12.83 2.07 13.72
C HIS A 232 -12.45 3.27 14.58
N LEU A 233 -11.69 4.22 14.02
CA LEU A 233 -11.27 5.45 14.69
C LEU A 233 -12.48 6.27 15.18
N ARG A 234 -13.45 6.50 14.29
CA ARG A 234 -14.69 7.23 14.61
C ARG A 234 -15.53 6.55 15.69
N ASN A 235 -15.55 5.22 15.72
CA ASN A 235 -16.34 4.47 16.70
C ASN A 235 -15.58 4.18 18.00
N GLY A 236 -14.46 4.87 18.26
CA GLY A 236 -13.69 4.75 19.50
C GLY A 236 -12.91 3.45 19.65
N LYS A 237 -12.63 2.76 18.54
CA LYS A 237 -11.83 1.53 18.50
C LYS A 237 -10.36 1.78 18.16
N ALA A 238 -9.89 3.01 18.36
CA ALA A 238 -8.49 3.37 18.14
C ALA A 238 -7.61 2.74 19.23
N ASP A 239 -6.62 1.93 18.84
CA ASP A 239 -5.67 1.31 19.77
C ASP A 239 -4.31 2.03 19.69
N PHE A 240 -4.22 3.17 20.38
CA PHE A 240 -2.99 3.95 20.47
C PHE A 240 -1.90 3.24 21.27
N LYS A 241 -2.26 2.39 22.23
CA LYS A 241 -1.28 1.61 23.00
C LYS A 241 -0.51 0.68 22.08
N LYS A 242 -1.21 -0.07 21.23
CA LYS A 242 -0.57 -0.94 20.24
C LYS A 242 0.19 -0.14 19.18
N LEU A 243 -0.31 1.03 18.79
CA LEU A 243 0.42 1.93 17.90
C LEU A 243 1.78 2.31 18.51
N PHE A 244 1.82 2.77 19.77
CA PHE A 244 3.07 3.16 20.43
C PHE A 244 4.04 1.98 20.59
N GLU A 245 3.53 0.80 20.94
CA GLU A 245 4.32 -0.43 21.02
C GLU A 245 5.00 -0.76 19.69
N ILE A 246 4.27 -0.76 18.57
CA ILE A 246 4.79 -1.08 17.24
C ILE A 246 5.73 -0.01 16.70
N TYR A 247 5.56 1.24 17.12
CA TYR A 247 6.49 2.32 16.82
C TYR A 247 7.67 2.38 17.80
N GLU A 248 7.71 1.49 18.79
CA GLU A 248 8.75 1.43 19.82
C GLU A 248 8.96 2.80 20.48
N CYS A 249 7.85 3.46 20.83
CA CYS A 249 7.81 4.79 21.45
C CYS A 249 7.42 4.68 22.93
N ASP A 250 8.03 5.50 23.79
CA ASP A 250 7.52 5.72 25.16
C ASP A 250 6.38 6.76 25.13
N PRO A 251 5.14 6.38 25.49
CA PRO A 251 4.00 7.31 25.49
C PRO A 251 4.16 8.51 26.43
N LYS A 252 5.00 8.38 27.45
CA LYS A 252 5.21 9.37 28.51
C LYS A 252 6.45 10.24 28.30
N PHE A 253 7.24 9.97 27.26
CA PHE A 253 8.36 10.81 26.87
C PHE A 253 7.92 12.27 26.73
N GLU A 254 8.60 13.16 27.43
CA GLU A 254 8.32 14.59 27.37
C GLU A 254 8.87 15.18 26.07
N PHE A 255 7.98 15.75 25.26
CA PHE A 255 8.36 16.40 24.01
C PHE A 255 9.25 17.61 24.27
N THR A 256 10.26 17.77 23.42
CA THR A 256 11.18 18.90 23.46
C THR A 256 10.98 19.85 22.27
N ALA A 257 10.37 19.35 21.20
CA ALA A 257 10.02 20.13 20.03
C ALA A 257 8.96 21.21 20.33
N THR A 258 9.21 22.44 19.88
CA THR A 258 8.40 23.63 20.20
C THR A 258 6.92 23.47 19.87
N ASP A 259 6.58 22.84 18.74
CA ASP A 259 5.20 22.63 18.31
C ASP A 259 4.45 21.57 19.13
N LEU A 260 5.21 20.67 19.78
CA LEU A 260 4.70 19.51 20.52
C LEU A 260 4.66 19.74 22.04
N ILE A 261 5.51 20.61 22.60
CA ILE A 261 5.59 20.90 24.05
C ILE A 261 4.22 21.16 24.67
N LYS A 262 3.32 21.86 23.97
CA LYS A 262 1.96 22.15 24.47
C LYS A 262 1.12 20.90 24.79
N TYR A 263 1.42 19.77 24.16
CA TYR A 263 0.77 18.48 24.43
C TYR A 263 1.50 17.67 25.50
N LYS A 264 2.72 18.05 25.87
CA LYS A 264 3.62 17.35 26.80
C LYS A 264 4.16 16.01 26.30
N ASN A 265 3.31 15.07 25.88
CA ASN A 265 3.72 13.72 25.45
C ASN A 265 2.70 13.07 24.49
N LEU A 266 3.02 11.86 24.01
CA LEU A 266 2.18 11.12 23.06
C LEU A 266 0.82 10.71 23.65
N GLU A 267 0.73 10.40 24.95
CA GLU A 267 -0.52 10.02 25.62
C GLU A 267 -1.56 11.15 25.56
N ASN A 268 -1.14 12.38 25.90
CA ASN A 268 -1.99 13.55 25.81
C ASN A 268 -2.32 13.93 24.35
N LEU A 269 -1.32 13.88 23.46
CA LEU A 269 -1.50 14.22 22.04
C LEU A 269 -2.49 13.27 21.36
N SER A 270 -2.35 11.96 21.59
CA SER A 270 -3.26 10.95 21.04
C SER A 270 -4.69 11.08 21.57
N SER A 271 -4.86 11.52 22.83
CA SER A 271 -6.18 11.81 23.38
C SER A 271 -6.89 12.92 22.58
N VAL A 272 -6.16 13.98 22.19
CA VAL A 272 -6.71 15.05 21.34
C VAL A 272 -7.07 14.52 19.95
N VAL A 273 -6.18 13.74 19.33
CA VAL A 273 -6.42 13.11 18.02
C VAL A 273 -7.67 12.22 18.07
N ASN A 274 -7.80 11.39 19.10
CA ASN A 274 -8.94 10.50 19.28
C ASN A 274 -10.25 11.28 19.39
N CYS A 275 -10.28 12.36 20.17
CA CYS A 275 -11.44 13.24 20.29
C CYS A 275 -11.87 13.84 18.94
N LEU A 276 -10.93 14.17 18.05
CA LEU A 276 -11.25 14.65 16.71
C LEU A 276 -11.83 13.52 15.84
N PHE A 277 -11.23 12.33 15.82
CA PHE A 277 -11.79 11.21 15.05
C PHE A 277 -13.21 10.82 15.50
N LEU A 278 -13.48 10.79 16.81
CA LEU A 278 -14.80 10.50 17.37
C LEU A 278 -15.90 11.46 16.91
N ARG A 279 -15.52 12.69 16.57
CA ARG A 279 -16.44 13.75 16.11
C ARG A 279 -16.71 13.70 14.61
N LEU A 280 -16.10 12.79 13.85
CA LEU A 280 -16.32 12.73 12.40
C LEU A 280 -17.80 12.41 12.09
N PRO A 281 -18.37 13.02 11.03
CA PRO A 281 -19.70 12.65 10.53
C PRO A 281 -19.79 11.17 10.13
N LYS A 282 -21.00 10.67 9.86
CA LYS A 282 -21.15 9.30 9.35
C LYS A 282 -20.40 9.20 8.02
N ILE A 283 -19.60 8.15 7.86
CA ILE A 283 -18.87 7.90 6.62
C ILE A 283 -19.86 7.36 5.58
N LYS A 284 -19.82 7.92 4.37
CA LYS A 284 -20.64 7.45 3.24
C LYS A 284 -20.27 6.00 2.91
N GLU A 285 -21.26 5.18 2.56
CA GLU A 285 -21.07 3.75 2.25
C GLU A 285 -20.48 3.52 0.84
N GLU A 286 -19.95 4.57 0.23
CA GLU A 286 -19.35 4.60 -1.08
C GLU A 286 -18.18 5.59 -1.08
N MET A 287 -17.02 5.14 -1.55
CA MET A 287 -15.81 5.94 -1.72
C MET A 287 -15.61 6.29 -3.19
N GLU A 288 -14.76 7.28 -3.46
CA GLU A 288 -14.51 7.75 -4.81
C GLU A 288 -13.07 7.45 -5.23
N ILE A 289 -12.91 7.06 -6.49
CA ILE A 289 -11.63 7.07 -7.18
C ILE A 289 -11.75 8.03 -8.35
N VAL A 290 -11.02 9.13 -8.28
CA VAL A 290 -11.01 10.18 -9.30
C VAL A 290 -9.83 9.94 -10.24
N TYR A 291 -10.11 9.79 -11.53
CA TYR A 291 -9.09 9.67 -12.56
C TYR A 291 -8.85 11.01 -13.24
N GLU A 292 -7.58 11.41 -13.21
CA GLU A 292 -7.14 12.69 -13.74
C GLU A 292 -6.12 12.48 -14.87
N HIS A 293 -6.16 13.36 -15.87
CA HIS A 293 -5.10 13.48 -16.86
C HIS A 293 -4.77 14.97 -17.04
N GLN A 294 -3.51 15.34 -16.80
CA GLN A 294 -3.00 16.72 -16.93
C GLN A 294 -3.81 17.75 -16.10
N GLY A 295 -4.12 17.45 -14.84
CA GLY A 295 -4.86 18.40 -13.99
C GLY A 295 -6.38 18.29 -14.10
N VAL A 296 -6.92 17.54 -15.05
CA VAL A 296 -8.35 17.51 -15.36
C VAL A 296 -8.95 16.12 -15.09
N GLU A 297 -9.97 16.09 -14.24
CA GLU A 297 -10.80 14.91 -14.01
C GLU A 297 -11.51 14.50 -15.30
N PHE A 298 -11.39 13.22 -15.68
CA PHE A 298 -12.08 12.67 -16.86
C PHE A 298 -13.00 11.48 -16.54
N SER A 299 -12.84 10.87 -15.37
CA SER A 299 -13.70 9.78 -14.90
C SER A 299 -13.68 9.71 -13.38
N ARG A 300 -14.79 9.29 -12.78
CA ARG A 300 -14.95 9.08 -11.34
C ARG A 300 -15.66 7.75 -11.11
N ASN A 301 -14.98 6.86 -10.40
CA ASN A 301 -15.56 5.58 -10.00
C ASN A 301 -16.06 5.66 -8.56
N HIS A 302 -17.22 5.07 -8.36
CA HIS A 302 -17.87 4.92 -7.06
C HIS A 302 -17.67 3.49 -6.57
N ILE A 303 -16.99 3.35 -5.42
CA ILE A 303 -16.59 2.07 -4.84
C ILE A 303 -17.45 1.79 -3.61
N PRO A 304 -18.36 0.82 -3.66
CA PRO A 304 -19.19 0.48 -2.50
C PRO A 304 -18.32 -0.14 -1.39
N TYR A 305 -18.71 0.15 -0.15
CA TYR A 305 -18.09 -0.43 1.03
C TYR A 305 -18.92 -1.58 1.58
N PHE A 306 -18.31 -2.76 1.66
CA PHE A 306 -18.90 -3.93 2.32
C PHE A 306 -17.95 -4.43 3.41
N TYR A 307 -18.35 -4.28 4.68
CA TYR A 307 -17.52 -4.60 5.84
C TYR A 307 -16.97 -6.03 5.80
N HIS A 308 -17.85 -7.03 5.66
CA HIS A 308 -17.45 -8.44 5.69
C HIS A 308 -16.52 -8.82 4.54
N SER A 309 -16.82 -8.36 3.31
CA SER A 309 -15.96 -8.62 2.15
C SER A 309 -14.59 -7.95 2.30
N THR A 310 -14.56 -6.70 2.74
CA THR A 310 -13.31 -5.94 2.93
C THR A 310 -12.44 -6.61 3.99
N LEU A 311 -13.02 -6.94 5.14
CA LEU A 311 -12.30 -7.59 6.23
C LEU A 311 -11.82 -9.00 5.83
N TYR A 312 -12.62 -9.76 5.09
CA TYR A 312 -12.23 -11.06 4.56
C TYR A 312 -11.01 -10.95 3.63
N THR A 313 -11.04 -10.02 2.67
CA THR A 313 -9.88 -9.76 1.79
C THR A 313 -8.66 -9.36 2.60
N ILE A 314 -8.78 -8.43 3.55
CA ILE A 314 -7.64 -8.03 4.41
C ILE A 314 -7.09 -9.25 5.17
N ASN A 315 -7.95 -10.13 5.69
CA ASN A 315 -7.50 -11.32 6.41
C ASN A 315 -6.72 -12.30 5.52
N ILE A 316 -7.17 -12.56 4.28
CA ILE A 316 -6.43 -13.38 3.31
C ILE A 316 -5.07 -12.76 3.00
N LEU A 317 -5.03 -11.43 2.83
CA LEU A 317 -3.79 -10.71 2.59
C LEU A 317 -2.85 -10.79 3.80
N LEU A 318 -3.36 -10.78 5.03
CA LEU A 318 -2.57 -10.96 6.24
C LEU A 318 -2.12 -12.41 6.46
N ASP A 319 -2.83 -13.41 5.92
CA ASP A 319 -2.39 -14.81 5.99
C ASP A 319 -1.06 -15.04 5.27
N TYR A 320 -0.79 -14.31 4.19
CA TYR A 320 0.54 -14.27 3.57
C TYR A 320 1.58 -13.73 4.55
N TRP A 321 1.33 -12.57 5.18
CA TRP A 321 2.27 -11.95 6.12
C TRP A 321 2.56 -12.80 7.36
N ASP A 322 1.56 -13.56 7.82
CA ASP A 322 1.69 -14.53 8.90
C ASP A 322 2.41 -15.83 8.49
N GLY A 323 2.71 -16.02 7.20
CA GLY A 323 3.32 -17.24 6.68
C GLY A 323 2.36 -18.44 6.65
N LYS A 324 1.04 -18.21 6.74
CA LYS A 324 0.04 -19.28 6.68
C LYS A 324 -0.18 -19.83 5.27
N ARG A 325 0.21 -19.05 4.26
CA ARG A 325 0.23 -19.44 2.84
C ARG A 325 1.45 -18.84 2.15
N SER A 326 1.85 -19.46 1.04
CA SER A 326 2.87 -18.89 0.16
C SER A 326 2.28 -17.75 -0.69
N CYS A 327 3.14 -17.01 -1.39
CA CYS A 327 2.68 -15.98 -2.33
C CYS A 327 1.92 -16.60 -3.51
N ASP A 328 0.77 -16.03 -3.84
CA ASP A 328 -0.04 -16.47 -4.97
C ASP A 328 0.60 -16.06 -6.31
N VAL A 329 0.32 -16.88 -7.32
CA VAL A 329 0.69 -16.61 -8.71
C VAL A 329 -0.36 -15.73 -9.37
N VAL A 330 0.06 -14.92 -10.33
CA VAL A 330 -0.88 -14.16 -11.15
C VAL A 330 -1.77 -15.13 -11.94
N GLU A 331 -3.09 -14.98 -11.82
CA GLU A 331 -4.05 -15.79 -12.58
C GLU A 331 -3.79 -15.73 -14.10
N ASN A 332 -4.14 -16.79 -14.83
CA ASN A 332 -4.03 -16.84 -16.29
C ASN A 332 -4.74 -15.69 -17.00
N SER A 333 -5.87 -15.22 -16.45
CA SER A 333 -6.63 -14.06 -16.94
C SER A 333 -5.81 -12.75 -16.90
N ASP A 334 -4.84 -12.69 -15.98
CA ASP A 334 -4.02 -11.52 -15.68
C ASP A 334 -2.54 -11.71 -16.04
N LYS A 335 -2.16 -12.79 -16.73
CA LYS A 335 -0.75 -13.07 -17.11
C LYS A 335 -0.08 -11.95 -17.90
N TRP A 336 -0.88 -11.11 -18.57
CA TRP A 336 -0.43 -9.90 -19.26
C TRP A 336 0.33 -8.93 -18.32
N LYS A 337 0.06 -8.93 -17.00
CA LYS A 337 0.79 -8.13 -16.00
C LYS A 337 2.28 -8.42 -16.01
N CYS A 338 2.67 -9.68 -16.23
CA CYS A 338 4.08 -10.09 -16.21
C CYS A 338 4.91 -9.43 -17.33
N ARG A 339 4.28 -9.01 -18.43
CA ARG A 339 4.95 -8.25 -19.51
C ARG A 339 5.43 -6.86 -19.07
N PHE A 340 4.91 -6.37 -17.95
CA PHE A 340 5.27 -5.08 -17.34
C PHE A 340 6.06 -5.27 -16.03
N CYS A 341 6.43 -6.51 -15.68
CA CYS A 341 7.16 -6.81 -14.46
C CYS A 341 8.67 -6.86 -14.72
N ASP A 342 9.44 -6.03 -14.01
CA ASP A 342 10.90 -6.03 -14.16
C ASP A 342 11.57 -7.33 -13.69
N PHE A 343 10.85 -8.13 -12.90
CA PHE A 343 11.33 -9.40 -12.39
C PHE A 343 10.97 -10.59 -13.29
N VAL A 344 10.29 -10.36 -14.42
CA VAL A 344 9.76 -11.44 -15.28
C VAL A 344 10.81 -12.51 -15.60
N ARG A 345 12.06 -12.12 -15.89
CA ARG A 345 13.15 -13.04 -16.24
C ARG A 345 13.63 -13.93 -15.09
N ASN A 346 13.41 -13.49 -13.85
CA ASN A 346 13.88 -14.17 -12.63
C ASN A 346 12.69 -14.66 -11.79
N CYS A 347 11.47 -14.59 -12.32
CA CYS A 347 10.25 -14.97 -11.62
C CYS A 347 9.96 -16.45 -11.86
N VAL A 348 10.32 -17.29 -10.88
CA VAL A 348 10.13 -18.74 -10.94
C VAL A 348 8.67 -19.19 -11.07
N ARG A 349 7.72 -18.31 -10.73
CA ARG A 349 6.27 -18.54 -10.82
C ARG A 349 5.63 -17.67 -11.92
N CYS A 350 6.29 -17.47 -13.05
CA CYS A 350 5.79 -16.62 -14.14
C CYS A 350 4.80 -17.41 -15.04
N PRO A 351 3.53 -17.00 -15.16
CA PRO A 351 2.54 -17.69 -16.01
C PRO A 351 2.66 -17.36 -17.51
N LEU A 352 3.76 -16.70 -17.95
CA LEU A 352 4.00 -16.47 -19.38
C LEU A 352 4.68 -17.67 -20.06
N ASP A 353 5.38 -18.49 -19.28
CA ASP A 353 6.13 -19.65 -19.73
C ASP A 353 5.37 -20.98 -19.45
N ALA A 354 4.15 -20.87 -18.91
CA ALA A 354 3.20 -21.96 -18.66
C ALA A 354 2.14 -22.08 -19.76
#